data_AF-A0A1B1AMW7-F1
#
_entry.id   AF-A0A1B1AMW7-F1
#
_cell.length_a   1.000
_cell.length_b   1.000
_cell.length_c   1.000
_cell.angle_alpha   90.00
_cell.angle_beta   90.00
_cell.angle_gamma   90.00
#
_symmetry.space_group_name_H-M   'P 1'
#
loop_
_entity.id
_entity.type
_entity.pdbx_description
1 polymer ?
#
loop_
_entity_poly.entity_id
_entity_poly.type
_entity_poly.pdbx_seq_one_letter_code
_entity_poly.pdbx_strand_id
1 'polypeptide(L)'
;MLQRHLQDTYEYLFDTAHRALKEGGSFAPFGAGIRKTGEQIHTNVDLPIDRSAPQDHISGLIAGFRLDEKENGLIAAGLVFDGRSGSDNAAALCFHLEVANGQAVEVIVPYARRAADEIAFDEPQLSEVQPEIFSELN
;
A
#
# COMPACT_ATOMS: atom_id res chain seq x y z
N MET A 1 1.13 13.87 -15.30
CA MET A 1 0.36 12.61 -15.43
C MET A 1 0.83 11.56 -14.43
N LEU A 2 2.13 11.32 -14.26
CA LEU A 2 2.64 10.34 -13.29
C LEU A 2 2.20 10.60 -11.83
N GLN A 3 2.25 11.87 -11.40
CA GLN A 3 1.75 12.30 -10.08
C GLN A 3 0.26 11.97 -9.87
N ARG A 4 -0.53 11.95 -10.96
CA ARG A 4 -1.94 11.56 -10.93
C ARG A 4 -2.10 10.07 -10.71
N HIS A 5 -1.29 9.22 -11.36
CA HIS A 5 -1.37 7.76 -11.16
C HIS A 5 -0.97 7.35 -9.74
N LEU A 6 0.03 8.01 -9.16
CA LEU A 6 0.39 7.82 -7.75
C LEU A 6 -0.78 8.20 -6.84
N GLN A 7 -1.41 9.35 -7.09
CA GLN A 7 -2.58 9.81 -6.35
C GLN A 7 -3.79 8.86 -6.50
N ASP A 8 -4.13 8.47 -7.72
CA ASP A 8 -5.23 7.53 -8.00
C ASP A 8 -5.00 6.18 -7.29
N THR A 9 -3.74 5.72 -7.24
CA THR A 9 -3.34 4.49 -6.53
C THR A 9 -3.48 4.65 -5.02
N TYR A 10 -3.02 5.78 -4.47
CA TYR A 10 -3.16 6.11 -3.05
C TYR A 10 -4.63 6.19 -2.62
N GLU A 11 -5.47 6.92 -3.37
CA GLU A 11 -6.90 7.09 -3.06
C GLU A 11 -7.62 5.74 -3.04
N TYR A 12 -7.36 4.88 -4.02
CA TYR A 12 -7.92 3.54 -4.06
C TYR A 12 -7.51 2.69 -2.85
N LEU A 13 -6.22 2.69 -2.49
CA LEU A 13 -5.71 1.95 -1.35
C LEU A 13 -6.30 2.47 -0.04
N PHE A 14 -6.37 3.79 0.11
CA PHE A 14 -6.91 4.44 1.30
C PHE A 14 -8.38 4.10 1.51
N ASP A 15 -9.21 4.24 0.47
CA ASP A 15 -10.65 3.95 0.56
C ASP A 15 -10.91 2.48 0.90
N THR A 16 -10.12 1.57 0.31
CA THR A 16 -10.23 0.13 0.55
C THR A 16 -9.79 -0.22 1.98
N ALA A 17 -8.68 0.35 2.45
CA ALA A 17 -8.17 0.12 3.80
C ALA A 17 -9.10 0.69 4.86
N HIS A 18 -9.63 1.90 4.62
CA HIS A 18 -10.60 2.54 5.50
C HIS A 18 -11.89 1.71 5.64
N ARG A 19 -12.40 1.15 4.54
CA ARG A 19 -13.55 0.23 4.59
C ARG A 19 -13.21 -1.03 5.41
N ALA A 20 -12.07 -1.65 5.15
CA ALA A 20 -11.63 -2.84 5.88
C ALA A 20 -11.49 -2.58 7.39
N LEU A 21 -10.95 -1.42 7.79
CA LEU A 21 -10.85 -1.05 9.20
C LEU A 21 -12.21 -0.85 9.89
N LYS A 22 -13.22 -0.35 9.17
CA LYS A 22 -14.59 -0.23 9.73
C LYS A 22 -15.24 -1.59 9.96
N GLU A 23 -14.94 -2.56 9.10
CA GLU A 23 -15.57 -3.89 9.14
C GLU A 23 -14.87 -4.85 10.10
N GLY A 24 -13.53 -4.85 10.14
CA GLY A 24 -12.74 -5.94 10.75
C GLY A 24 -11.81 -5.56 11.90
N GLY A 25 -11.75 -4.28 12.31
CA GLY A 25 -10.84 -3.83 13.36
C GLY A 25 -9.39 -3.62 12.89
N SER A 26 -8.89 -4.53 12.04
CA SER A 26 -7.60 -4.54 11.32
C SER A 26 -7.74 -5.31 9.99
N PHE A 27 -6.72 -5.32 9.14
CA PHE A 27 -6.73 -6.04 7.86
C PHE A 27 -5.34 -6.55 7.46
N ALA A 28 -5.30 -7.60 6.64
CA ALA A 28 -4.06 -8.13 6.08
C ALA A 28 -3.54 -7.24 4.95
N PRO A 29 -2.21 -7.10 4.77
CA PRO A 29 -1.65 -6.26 3.71
C PRO A 29 -2.19 -6.60 2.32
N PHE A 30 -2.46 -5.57 1.52
CA PHE A 30 -2.88 -5.70 0.13
C PHE A 30 -2.27 -4.58 -0.72
N GLY A 31 -2.40 -4.69 -2.03
CA GLY A 31 -1.87 -3.69 -2.95
C GLY A 31 -2.77 -3.42 -4.13
N ALA A 32 -2.45 -2.35 -4.83
CA ALA A 32 -3.09 -1.95 -6.07
C ALA A 32 -2.06 -1.39 -7.05
N GLY A 33 -2.36 -1.43 -8.33
CA GLY A 33 -1.50 -0.87 -9.35
C GLY A 33 -2.27 -0.43 -10.58
N ILE A 34 -1.58 0.29 -11.45
CA ILE A 34 -2.10 0.72 -12.74
C ILE A 34 -1.13 0.21 -13.81
N ARG A 35 -1.67 -0.56 -14.77
CA ARG A 35 -0.91 -1.07 -15.92
C ARG A 35 -0.74 0.01 -16.99
N LYS A 36 0.20 -0.20 -17.92
CA LYS A 36 0.43 0.68 -19.09
C LYS A 36 -0.81 0.83 -19.98
N THR A 37 -1.74 -0.13 -19.91
CA THR A 37 -3.05 -0.08 -20.58
C THR A 37 -4.03 0.90 -19.93
N GLY A 38 -3.74 1.38 -18.70
CA GLY A 38 -4.66 2.15 -17.86
C GLY A 38 -5.58 1.28 -16.99
N GLU A 39 -5.47 -0.05 -17.08
CA GLU A 39 -6.21 -0.97 -16.21
C GLU A 39 -5.71 -0.86 -14.76
N GLN A 40 -6.64 -0.74 -13.82
CA GLN A 40 -6.36 -0.80 -12.39
C GLN A 40 -6.45 -2.25 -11.89
N ILE A 41 -5.47 -2.67 -11.10
CA ILE A 41 -5.41 -4.01 -10.51
C ILE A 41 -5.43 -3.93 -8.98
N HIS A 42 -6.01 -4.95 -8.35
CA HIS A 42 -5.98 -5.19 -6.90
C HIS A 42 -5.31 -6.53 -6.64
N THR A 43 -4.37 -6.56 -5.72
CA THR A 43 -3.60 -7.75 -5.35
C THR A 43 -3.70 -7.99 -3.85
N ASN A 44 -4.05 -9.22 -3.48
CA ASN A 44 -3.89 -9.72 -2.12
C ASN A 44 -2.84 -10.83 -2.14
N VAL A 45 -2.13 -11.01 -1.03
CA VAL A 45 -1.30 -12.19 -0.84
C VAL A 45 -2.05 -13.17 0.03
N ASP A 46 -2.39 -14.32 -0.56
CA ASP A 46 -3.02 -15.45 0.14
C ASP A 46 -1.95 -16.24 0.91
N LEU A 47 -1.39 -15.62 1.94
CA LEU A 47 -0.54 -16.28 2.92
C LEU A 47 -1.38 -16.63 4.16
N PRO A 48 -1.18 -17.81 4.77
CA PRO A 48 -1.88 -18.17 6.00
C PRO A 48 -1.58 -17.14 7.10
N ILE A 49 -2.58 -16.34 7.46
CA ILE A 49 -2.47 -15.24 8.46
C ILE A 49 -1.90 -15.75 9.80
N ASP A 50 -2.18 -16.99 10.16
CA ASP A 50 -1.70 -17.62 11.41
C ASP A 50 -0.19 -17.98 11.40
N ARG A 51 0.48 -17.91 10.25
CA ARG A 51 1.87 -18.41 10.09
C ARG A 51 2.84 -17.44 9.45
N SER A 52 2.36 -16.33 8.88
CA SER A 52 3.19 -15.38 8.14
C SER A 52 3.35 -14.09 8.92
N ALA A 53 4.59 -13.59 9.00
CA ALA A 53 4.84 -12.27 9.56
C ALA A 53 4.35 -11.19 8.57
N PRO A 54 3.97 -9.99 9.04
CA PRO A 54 3.57 -8.89 8.14
C PRO A 54 4.58 -8.61 7.01
N GLN A 55 5.88 -8.76 7.29
CA GLN A 55 6.94 -8.63 6.28
C GLN A 55 6.88 -9.68 5.15
N ASP A 56 6.39 -10.88 5.42
CA ASP A 56 6.23 -11.93 4.41
C ASP A 56 5.13 -11.56 3.42
N HIS A 57 4.03 -10.96 3.92
CA HIS A 57 2.95 -10.44 3.08
C HIS A 57 3.43 -9.28 2.20
N ILE A 58 4.18 -8.34 2.76
CA ILE A 58 4.74 -7.20 2.02
C ILE A 58 5.69 -7.70 0.92
N SER A 59 6.60 -8.62 1.27
CA SER A 59 7.54 -9.22 0.31
C SER A 59 6.82 -9.97 -0.80
N GLY A 60 5.75 -10.70 -0.48
CA GLY A 60 4.90 -11.39 -1.45
C GLY A 60 4.19 -10.42 -2.41
N LEU A 61 3.69 -9.29 -1.91
CA LEU A 61 3.03 -8.27 -2.72
C LEU A 61 4.02 -7.63 -3.69
N ILE A 62 5.21 -7.27 -3.21
CA ILE A 62 6.29 -6.71 -4.04
C ILE A 62 6.71 -7.70 -5.12
N ALA A 63 6.88 -8.98 -4.78
CA ALA A 63 7.19 -10.02 -5.76
C ALA A 63 6.09 -10.17 -6.82
N GLY A 64 4.82 -10.12 -6.40
CA GLY A 64 3.67 -10.15 -7.31
C GLY A 64 3.65 -8.97 -8.28
N PHE A 65 3.87 -7.74 -7.80
CA PHE A 65 3.94 -6.56 -8.66
C PHE A 65 5.16 -6.57 -9.58
N ARG A 66 6.32 -7.06 -9.13
CA ARG A 66 7.49 -7.26 -9.99
C ARG A 66 7.21 -8.24 -11.13
N LEU A 67 6.43 -9.29 -10.87
CA LEU A 67 6.02 -10.22 -11.92
C LEU A 67 5.04 -9.55 -12.89
N ASP A 68 4.03 -8.85 -12.39
CA ASP A 68 3.04 -8.16 -13.23
C ASP A 68 3.68 -7.03 -14.07
N GLU A 69 4.67 -6.32 -13.51
CA GLU A 69 5.45 -5.32 -14.25
C GLU A 69 6.16 -5.96 -15.45
N LYS A 70 6.80 -7.12 -15.25
CA LYS A 70 7.49 -7.84 -16.33
C LYS A 70 6.55 -8.38 -17.40
N GLU A 71 5.38 -8.87 -16.99
CA GLU A 71 4.43 -9.53 -17.89
C GLU A 71 3.51 -8.54 -18.62
N ASN A 72 3.01 -7.53 -17.91
CA ASN A 72 1.94 -6.64 -18.36
C ASN A 72 2.35 -5.16 -18.41
N GLY A 73 3.43 -4.79 -17.71
CA GLY A 73 3.91 -3.42 -17.61
C GLY A 73 3.07 -2.57 -16.66
N LEU A 74 3.68 -2.09 -15.59
CA LEU A 74 3.07 -1.17 -14.63
C LEU A 74 3.54 0.27 -14.85
N ILE A 75 2.69 1.24 -14.50
CA ILE A 75 3.04 2.67 -14.45
C ILE A 75 3.03 3.21 -13.02
N ALA A 76 2.24 2.61 -12.15
CA ALA A 76 2.19 2.87 -10.71
C ALA A 76 1.81 1.57 -9.98
N ALA A 77 2.31 1.39 -8.78
CA ALA A 77 1.93 0.31 -7.89
C ALA A 77 2.10 0.75 -6.45
N GLY A 78 1.33 0.14 -5.56
CA GLY A 78 1.44 0.43 -4.15
C GLY A 78 0.83 -0.65 -3.29
N LEU A 79 1.24 -0.64 -2.04
CA LEU A 79 0.74 -1.54 -1.01
C LEU A 79 0.35 -0.75 0.23
N VAL A 80 -0.60 -1.28 0.97
CA VAL A 80 -1.07 -0.73 2.24
C VAL A 80 -1.14 -1.83 3.28
N PHE A 81 -0.72 -1.51 4.50
CA PHE A 81 -0.84 -2.38 5.65
C PHE A 81 -1.21 -1.59 6.90
N ASP A 82 -1.89 -2.27 7.82
CA ASP A 82 -2.18 -1.73 9.16
C ASP A 82 -0.94 -1.91 10.05
N GLY A 83 -0.43 -0.80 10.56
CA GLY A 83 0.85 -0.73 11.24
C GLY A 83 0.87 0.28 12.38
N ARG A 84 2.06 0.81 12.66
CA ARG A 84 2.29 1.77 13.74
C ARG A 84 3.10 2.97 13.22
N SER A 85 2.72 4.16 13.65
CA SER A 85 3.49 5.40 13.48
C SER A 85 4.79 5.33 14.28
N GLY A 86 5.92 5.72 13.70
CA GLY A 86 7.21 5.76 14.41
C GLY A 86 7.33 6.91 15.43
N SER A 87 6.50 7.95 15.30
CA SER A 87 6.62 9.19 16.10
C SER A 87 6.01 9.09 17.50
N ASP A 88 4.92 8.34 17.62
CA ASP A 88 4.11 8.21 18.85
C ASP A 88 3.57 6.79 19.06
N ASN A 89 3.93 5.83 18.19
CA ASN A 89 3.42 4.46 18.22
C ASN A 89 1.88 4.35 18.08
N ALA A 90 1.23 5.37 17.51
CA ALA A 90 -0.19 5.33 17.16
C ALA A 90 -0.44 4.27 16.08
N ALA A 91 -1.67 3.75 16.02
CA ALA A 91 -2.09 2.91 14.89
C ALA A 91 -2.04 3.75 13.61
N ALA A 92 -1.59 3.17 12.50
CA ALA A 92 -1.42 3.91 11.25
C ALA A 92 -1.68 3.02 10.03
N LEU A 93 -2.23 3.63 8.99
CA LEU A 93 -2.17 3.07 7.65
C LEU A 93 -0.80 3.41 7.06
N CYS A 94 -0.03 2.40 6.73
CA CYS A 94 1.28 2.56 6.10
C CYS A 94 1.16 2.19 4.63
N PHE A 95 1.49 3.14 3.76
CA PHE A 95 1.48 2.98 2.32
C PHE A 95 2.91 3.01 1.80
N HIS A 96 3.23 2.12 0.88
CA HIS A 96 4.43 2.22 0.05
C HIS A 96 3.97 2.30 -1.40
N LEU A 97 4.28 3.40 -2.05
CA LEU A 97 3.80 3.74 -3.39
C LEU A 97 4.99 3.98 -4.31
N GLU A 98 4.92 3.43 -5.51
CA GLU A 98 5.96 3.60 -6.51
C GLU A 98 5.37 3.88 -7.88
N VAL A 99 6.17 4.55 -8.70
CA VAL A 99 5.87 4.83 -10.10
C VAL A 99 7.05 4.42 -10.98
N ALA A 100 6.74 4.06 -12.23
CA ALA A 100 7.72 3.46 -13.15
C ALA A 100 8.92 4.36 -13.54
N ASN A 101 8.93 5.63 -13.13
CA ASN A 101 10.09 6.51 -13.31
C ASN A 101 11.13 6.38 -12.18
N GLY A 102 10.94 5.44 -11.25
CA GLY A 102 11.85 5.17 -10.15
C GLY A 102 11.61 6.04 -8.91
N GLN A 103 10.52 6.81 -8.85
CA GLN A 103 10.13 7.49 -7.62
C GLN A 103 9.32 6.56 -6.73
N ALA A 104 9.63 6.58 -5.44
CA ALA A 104 8.91 5.87 -4.41
C ALA A 104 8.68 6.77 -3.19
N VAL A 105 7.51 6.64 -2.59
CA VAL A 105 7.14 7.36 -1.38
C VAL A 105 6.48 6.42 -0.38
N GLU A 106 6.80 6.62 0.88
CA GLU A 106 6.03 6.10 1.99
C GLU A 106 5.06 7.18 2.48
N VAL A 107 3.82 6.77 2.72
CA VAL A 107 2.81 7.61 3.38
C VAL A 107 2.38 6.90 4.65
N ILE A 108 2.49 7.58 5.78
CA ILE A 108 2.00 7.07 7.06
C ILE A 108 0.83 7.95 7.48
N VAL A 109 -0.35 7.35 7.65
CA VAL A 109 -1.56 8.04 8.09
C VAL A 109 -1.96 7.51 9.45
N PRO A 110 -1.57 8.18 10.56
CA PRO A 110 -2.01 7.81 11.89
C PRO A 110 -3.54 7.86 12.00
N TYR A 111 -4.11 6.96 12.79
CA TYR A 111 -5.53 6.94 13.03
C TYR A 111 -5.88 6.54 14.46
N ALA A 112 -7.04 7.01 14.91
CA ALA A 112 -7.64 6.65 16.18
C ALA A 112 -9.07 6.17 15.98
N ARG A 113 -9.41 5.02 16.57
CA ARG A 113 -10.78 4.53 16.63
C ARG A 113 -11.53 5.29 17.73
N ARG A 114 -12.56 6.05 17.34
CA ARG A 114 -13.42 6.81 18.27
C ARG A 114 -14.66 6.02 18.68
N ALA A 115 -15.20 5.23 17.75
CA ALA A 115 -16.30 4.29 17.97
C ALA A 115 -16.13 3.04 17.07
N ALA A 116 -17.07 2.09 17.11
CA ALA A 116 -16.98 0.87 16.31
C ALA A 116 -16.86 1.16 14.79
N ASP A 117 -17.58 2.16 14.29
CA ASP A 117 -17.68 2.59 12.90
C ASP A 117 -17.02 3.94 12.59
N GLU A 118 -16.47 4.61 13.60
CA GLU A 118 -15.86 5.93 13.50
C GLU A 118 -14.33 5.86 13.68
N ILE A 119 -13.62 6.18 12.61
CA ILE A 119 -12.16 6.24 12.55
C ILE A 119 -11.76 7.67 12.19
N ALA A 120 -10.97 8.30 13.04
CA ALA A 120 -10.39 9.61 12.79
C ALA A 120 -8.95 9.43 12.29
N PHE A 121 -8.62 10.07 11.18
CA PHE A 121 -7.28 10.08 10.60
C PHE A 121 -6.61 11.43 10.88
N ASP A 122 -5.32 11.39 11.22
CA ASP A 122 -4.48 12.57 11.36
C ASP A 122 -3.83 12.94 10.01
N GLU A 123 -3.04 14.01 10.00
CA GLU A 123 -2.36 14.48 8.80
C GLU A 123 -1.37 13.42 8.27
N PRO A 124 -1.43 13.08 6.97
CA PRO A 124 -0.48 12.14 6.36
C PRO A 124 0.96 12.64 6.47
N GLN A 125 1.86 11.73 6.85
CA GLN A 125 3.29 11.95 6.89
C GLN A 125 3.92 11.31 5.65
N LEU A 126 4.54 12.12 4.79
CA LEU A 126 5.13 11.66 3.53
C LEU A 126 6.66 11.64 3.63
N SER A 127 7.27 10.56 3.16
CA SER A 127 8.74 10.42 3.06
C SER A 127 9.12 9.84 1.70
N GLU A 128 10.17 10.37 1.08
CA GLU A 128 10.78 9.75 -0.09
C GLU A 128 11.58 8.50 0.33
N VAL A 129 11.42 7.40 -0.41
CA VAL A 129 12.09 6.13 -0.13
C VAL A 129 12.69 5.55 -1.41
N GLN A 130 13.42 4.43 -1.27
CA GLN A 130 13.92 3.71 -2.43
C GLN A 130 12.83 2.81 -3.02
N PRO A 131 12.73 2.71 -4.37
CA PRO A 131 11.80 1.80 -5.00
C PRO A 131 12.21 0.34 -4.79
N GLU A 132 11.24 -0.51 -4.48
CA GLU A 132 11.36 -1.96 -4.37
C GLU A 132 10.67 -2.65 -5.55
N ILE A 133 9.51 -2.20 -6.00
CA ILE A 133 8.76 -2.79 -7.12
C ILE A 133 9.47 -2.53 -8.44
N PHE A 134 9.88 -1.28 -8.69
CA PHE A 134 10.52 -0.89 -9.96
C PHE A 134 12.06 -0.89 -9.91
N SER A 135 12.68 -1.38 -8.85
CA SER A 135 14.14 -1.53 -8.81
C SER A 135 14.61 -2.73 -9.64
N GLU A 136 15.69 -2.53 -10.40
CA GLU A 136 16.42 -3.64 -11.01
C GLU A 136 17.07 -4.47 -9.89
N LEU A 137 16.70 -5.74 -9.78
CA LEU A 137 17.46 -6.72 -9.01
C LEU A 137 18.77 -6.95 -9.77
N ASN A 138 19.84 -6.27 -9.36
CA ASN A 138 21.21 -6.59 -9.80
C ASN A 138 21.60 -8.01 -9.41
#